data_AF-A0A938B539-F1
#
_entry.id   AF-A0A938B539-F1
#
_cell.length_a   1.000
_cell.length_b   1.000
_cell.length_c   1.000
_cell.angle_alpha   90.00
_cell.angle_beta   90.00
_cell.angle_gamma   90.00
#
_symmetry.space_group_name_H-M   'P 1'
#
loop_
_entity.id
_entity.type
_entity.pdbx_description
1 polymer ?
#
loop_
_entity_poly.entity_id
_entity_poly.type
_entity_poly.pdbx_seq_one_letter_code
_entity_poly.pdbx_strand_id
1 'polypeptide(L)'
;AKLAAGIELDHYRDLVRQALVQGFHQLGGDLVAALKFLEQGRQSLSPEEDQALRRFSRQFPDDREAIDAVREACDREPDRQRVASLRQRAHGPYALTAVEQDVWTKLLRLGCNPAGPQPSRQQFNMNGGTSWQDLIQWQNDPPRNKQPGELTSQQQTFLTQLEHLCLMECVQTLFAHKRKSVEALGLGWVTVSPELTPQDLPEGLSSSSWRTLMNVTIRLMGERRRITQVQLSYPIKSFPATVRQYIQHITKKKSQTDRWLKWLRDHFYDWGVMTSDYLLRPENLWFQPAREGDPVWRCQRCHTTHLHDALGQCTNCQERLPKQPALLDRVEGQEEDYYTFLASPAAQPFRLHCEELTGQTDYTEAIQRQRLFQDSPITPEVPLVDSIDLLSVTTTMEAGVDIGALLAVMMGNVPPQRFNYQQRVGRAGRRGAGLSVALTVARGRSHDETHFVDPLRMTAAPPPQPYLDVRREAILQRMAAKEVLRLAFETMPPQTREAETDSVHGEFDLAANWPRHRPVVSQWIRQHQPVLTALVDSLIHNTELGAQRQDFIDYLCRDDA
;
A
#
# COMPACT_ATOMS: atom_id res chain seq x y z
N ALA A 1 6.70 8.15 -10.15
CA ALA A 1 6.57 6.94 -9.31
C ALA A 1 5.99 7.19 -7.92
N LYS A 2 6.34 8.31 -7.25
CA LYS A 2 6.01 8.53 -5.82
C LYS A 2 4.50 8.60 -5.50
N LEU A 3 3.67 9.06 -6.44
CA LEU A 3 2.23 9.22 -6.21
C LEU A 3 1.50 7.88 -6.25
N ALA A 4 1.64 7.11 -7.33
CA ALA A 4 1.01 5.79 -7.48
C ALA A 4 1.40 4.85 -6.34
N ALA A 5 2.71 4.70 -6.08
CA ALA A 5 3.21 3.86 -4.99
C ALA A 5 2.75 4.34 -3.60
N GLY A 6 2.57 5.66 -3.41
CA GLY A 6 2.05 6.22 -2.16
C GLY A 6 0.58 5.89 -1.95
N ILE A 7 -0.25 6.09 -2.99
CA ILE A 7 -1.69 5.78 -2.96
C ILE A 7 -1.91 4.29 -2.68
N GLU A 8 -1.22 3.41 -3.41
CA GLU A 8 -1.36 1.96 -3.22
C GLU A 8 -0.91 1.53 -1.82
N LEU A 9 0.21 2.05 -1.31
CA LEU A 9 0.68 1.71 0.03
C LEU A 9 -0.29 2.17 1.13
N ASP A 10 -0.83 3.38 1.02
CA ASP A 10 -1.77 3.92 1.99
C ASP A 10 -3.11 3.15 1.93
N HIS A 11 -3.60 2.83 0.72
CA HIS A 11 -4.79 1.99 0.53
C HIS A 11 -4.58 0.57 1.07
N TYR A 12 -3.44 -0.06 0.77
CA TYR A 12 -3.08 -1.37 1.30
C TYR A 12 -3.09 -1.38 2.84
N ARG A 13 -2.56 -0.34 3.50
CA ARG A 13 -2.59 -0.25 4.97
C ARG A 13 -4.00 -0.06 5.51
N ASP A 14 -4.85 0.65 4.78
CA ASP A 14 -6.27 0.74 5.09
C ASP A 14 -6.95 -0.63 4.94
N LEU A 15 -6.62 -1.41 3.90
CA LEU A 15 -7.10 -2.79 3.73
C LEU A 15 -6.63 -3.73 4.84
N VAL A 16 -5.36 -3.68 5.24
CA VAL A 16 -4.86 -4.45 6.40
C VAL A 16 -5.66 -4.09 7.65
N ARG A 17 -5.94 -2.79 7.86
CA ARG A 17 -6.78 -2.35 8.98
C ARG A 17 -8.18 -2.95 8.88
N GLN A 18 -8.85 -2.80 7.74
CA GLN A 18 -10.19 -3.36 7.50
C GLN A 18 -10.21 -4.88 7.75
N ALA A 19 -9.26 -5.61 7.18
CA ALA A 19 -9.14 -7.04 7.31
C ALA A 19 -8.93 -7.46 8.77
N LEU A 20 -8.07 -6.75 9.52
CA LEU A 20 -7.88 -6.95 10.96
C LEU A 20 -9.19 -6.75 11.72
N VAL A 21 -9.88 -5.61 11.51
CA VAL A 21 -11.11 -5.30 12.27
C VAL A 21 -12.21 -6.30 11.97
N GLN A 22 -12.47 -6.58 10.69
CA GLN A 22 -13.45 -7.57 10.27
C GLN A 22 -13.05 -8.97 10.72
N GLY A 23 -11.75 -9.28 10.76
CA GLY A 23 -11.20 -10.53 11.29
C GLY A 23 -11.48 -10.73 12.77
N PHE A 24 -11.37 -9.68 13.58
CA PHE A 24 -11.72 -9.75 14.99
C PHE A 24 -13.20 -10.05 15.23
N HIS A 25 -14.09 -9.54 14.38
CA HIS A 25 -15.51 -9.90 14.41
C HIS A 25 -15.75 -11.35 13.98
N GLN A 26 -15.08 -11.80 12.91
CA GLN A 26 -15.25 -13.15 12.34
C GLN A 26 -14.61 -14.26 13.20
N LEU A 27 -13.42 -14.06 13.76
CA LEU A 27 -12.77 -15.04 14.66
C LEU A 27 -13.58 -15.28 15.93
N GLY A 28 -14.26 -14.25 16.43
CA GLY A 28 -15.29 -14.40 17.47
C GLY A 28 -16.53 -15.10 16.95
N GLY A 29 -17.05 -14.67 15.80
CA GLY A 29 -18.27 -15.19 15.18
C GLY A 29 -18.21 -16.66 14.79
N ASP A 30 -17.10 -17.14 14.23
CA ASP A 30 -16.91 -18.53 13.79
C ASP A 30 -16.92 -19.50 14.98
N LEU A 31 -16.26 -19.14 16.08
CA LEU A 31 -16.29 -19.91 17.32
C LEU A 31 -17.64 -19.77 18.05
N VAL A 32 -18.28 -18.59 18.02
CA VAL A 32 -19.65 -18.41 18.54
C VAL A 32 -20.65 -19.24 17.75
N ALA A 33 -20.53 -19.32 16.42
CA ALA A 33 -21.36 -20.17 15.57
C ALA A 33 -21.12 -21.66 15.88
N ALA A 34 -19.88 -22.06 16.13
CA ALA A 34 -19.53 -23.41 16.57
C ALA A 34 -20.14 -23.77 17.95
N LEU A 35 -20.16 -22.82 18.89
CA LEU A 35 -20.82 -23.01 20.19
C LEU A 35 -22.34 -22.98 20.10
N LYS A 36 -22.91 -22.12 19.24
CA LYS A 36 -24.35 -22.11 18.96
C LYS A 36 -24.80 -23.43 18.32
N PHE A 37 -23.98 -23.98 17.42
CA PHE A 37 -24.20 -25.31 16.84
C PHE A 37 -24.18 -26.43 17.89
N LEU A 38 -23.28 -26.34 18.87
CA LEU A 38 -23.21 -27.27 20.00
C LEU A 38 -24.49 -27.21 20.84
N GLU A 39 -24.99 -26.01 21.13
CA GLU A 39 -26.12 -25.80 22.06
C GLU A 39 -27.50 -25.98 21.42
N GLN A 40 -27.65 -25.59 20.16
CA GLN A 40 -28.95 -25.43 19.50
C GLN A 40 -29.10 -26.24 18.20
N GLY A 41 -28.02 -26.91 17.77
CA GLY A 41 -28.01 -27.69 16.54
C GLY A 41 -27.80 -26.85 15.28
N ARG A 42 -27.72 -27.51 14.12
CA ARG A 42 -27.44 -26.83 12.84
C ARG A 42 -28.62 -26.03 12.30
N GLN A 43 -29.84 -26.45 12.63
CA GLN A 43 -31.09 -25.86 12.11
C GLN A 43 -31.37 -24.46 12.68
N SER A 44 -30.73 -24.07 13.78
CA SER A 44 -30.84 -22.74 14.39
C SER A 44 -29.81 -21.74 13.87
N LEU A 45 -28.89 -22.15 12.98
CA LEU A 45 -27.88 -21.29 12.38
C LEU A 45 -28.46 -20.56 11.17
N SER A 46 -28.21 -19.26 11.10
CA SER A 46 -28.39 -18.50 9.87
C SER A 46 -27.42 -18.98 8.77
N PRO A 47 -27.66 -18.64 7.48
CA PRO A 47 -26.75 -19.01 6.40
C PRO A 47 -25.31 -18.52 6.61
N GLU A 48 -25.13 -17.34 7.21
CA GLU A 48 -23.82 -16.79 7.56
C GLU A 48 -23.16 -17.58 8.70
N GLU A 49 -23.91 -17.97 9.73
CA GLU A 49 -23.43 -18.79 10.83
C GLU A 49 -23.10 -20.23 10.38
N ASP A 50 -23.81 -20.80 9.40
CA ASP A 50 -23.43 -22.12 8.82
C ASP A 50 -22.10 -22.03 8.06
N GLN A 51 -21.87 -20.95 7.31
CA GLN A 51 -20.57 -20.71 6.67
C GLN A 51 -19.46 -20.50 7.71
N ALA A 52 -19.75 -19.78 8.79
CA ALA A 52 -18.87 -19.55 9.92
C ALA A 52 -18.47 -20.87 10.61
N LEU A 53 -19.44 -21.74 10.87
CA LEU A 53 -19.20 -23.10 11.39
C LEU A 53 -18.32 -23.92 10.43
N ARG A 54 -18.53 -23.84 9.11
CA ARG A 54 -17.70 -24.54 8.12
C ARG A 54 -16.27 -24.03 8.10
N ARG A 55 -16.05 -22.72 8.23
CA ARG A 55 -14.72 -22.12 8.35
C ARG A 55 -14.03 -22.59 9.63
N PHE A 56 -14.71 -22.49 10.77
CA PHE A 56 -14.23 -23.02 12.05
C PHE A 56 -13.82 -24.50 11.96
N SER A 57 -14.67 -25.33 11.36
CA SER A 57 -14.44 -26.77 11.20
C SER A 57 -13.19 -27.09 10.38
N ARG A 58 -12.88 -26.27 9.37
CA ARG A 58 -11.67 -26.43 8.54
C ARG A 58 -10.41 -25.98 9.26
N GLN A 59 -10.52 -24.93 10.06
CA GLN A 59 -9.38 -24.31 10.73
C GLN A 59 -8.98 -25.07 12.02
N PHE A 60 -9.96 -25.62 12.72
CA PHE A 60 -9.75 -26.32 13.99
C PHE A 60 -10.46 -27.69 13.99
N PRO A 61 -9.96 -28.68 13.22
CA PRO A 61 -10.60 -29.98 13.09
C PRO A 61 -10.69 -30.72 14.43
N ASP A 62 -9.64 -30.68 15.27
CA ASP A 62 -9.64 -31.32 16.59
C ASP A 62 -10.66 -30.68 17.55
N ASP A 63 -10.78 -29.35 17.50
CA ASP A 63 -11.74 -28.62 18.33
C ASP A 63 -13.18 -28.88 17.84
N ARG A 64 -13.34 -29.06 16.51
CA ARG A 64 -14.61 -29.44 15.89
C ARG A 64 -15.03 -30.87 16.26
N GLU A 65 -14.08 -31.80 16.28
CA GLU A 65 -14.28 -33.19 16.70
C GLU A 65 -14.68 -33.25 18.18
N ALA A 66 -14.03 -32.48 19.05
CA ALA A 66 -14.43 -32.37 20.45
C ALA A 66 -15.85 -31.78 20.59
N ILE A 67 -16.22 -30.78 19.79
CA ILE A 67 -17.58 -30.23 19.75
C ILE A 67 -18.61 -31.28 19.29
N ASP A 68 -18.30 -32.07 18.25
CA ASP A 68 -19.17 -33.18 17.81
C ASP A 68 -19.33 -34.23 18.90
N ALA A 69 -18.22 -34.66 19.52
CA ALA A 69 -18.22 -35.65 20.58
C ALA A 69 -19.09 -35.23 21.78
N VAL A 70 -18.99 -33.97 22.23
CA VAL A 70 -19.82 -33.44 23.31
C VAL A 70 -21.29 -33.33 22.89
N ARG A 71 -21.58 -32.97 21.64
CA ARG A 71 -22.96 -32.86 21.16
C ARG A 71 -23.65 -34.22 20.99
N GLU A 72 -22.90 -35.22 20.54
CA GLU A 72 -23.37 -36.59 20.33
C GLU A 72 -23.33 -37.43 21.63
N ALA A 73 -22.97 -36.81 22.76
CA ALA A 73 -22.83 -37.45 24.07
C ALA A 73 -21.87 -38.66 24.07
N CYS A 74 -20.83 -38.57 23.22
CA CYS A 74 -19.76 -39.55 23.06
C CYS A 74 -18.40 -38.98 23.52
N ASP A 75 -18.42 -37.88 24.29
CA ASP A 75 -17.27 -37.15 24.77
C ASP A 75 -16.48 -37.88 25.86
N ARG A 76 -15.16 -37.70 25.84
CA ARG A 76 -14.25 -38.04 26.92
C ARG A 76 -13.94 -36.80 27.76
N GLU A 77 -13.35 -37.01 28.93
CA GLU A 77 -12.93 -35.91 29.82
C GLU A 77 -12.05 -34.85 29.11
N PRO A 78 -11.10 -35.21 28.21
CA PRO A 78 -10.36 -34.24 27.42
C PRO A 78 -11.23 -33.41 26.46
N ASP A 79 -12.27 -34.01 25.88
CA ASP A 79 -13.19 -33.32 24.96
C ASP A 79 -14.02 -32.28 25.70
N ARG A 80 -14.50 -32.61 26.91
CA ARG A 80 -15.20 -31.66 27.80
C ARG A 80 -14.31 -30.50 28.23
N GLN A 81 -13.07 -30.78 28.61
CA GLN A 81 -12.10 -29.75 28.96
C GLN A 81 -11.78 -28.84 27.77
N ARG A 82 -11.71 -29.41 26.56
CA ARG A 82 -11.49 -28.68 25.31
C ARG A 82 -12.68 -27.80 24.95
N VAL A 83 -13.91 -28.30 25.04
CA VAL A 83 -15.12 -27.50 24.80
C VAL A 83 -15.30 -26.40 25.85
N ALA A 84 -14.97 -26.66 27.11
CA ALA A 84 -14.97 -25.64 28.16
C ALA A 84 -13.95 -24.53 27.89
N SER A 85 -12.75 -24.87 27.42
CA SER A 85 -11.74 -23.87 27.02
C SER A 85 -12.15 -23.11 25.75
N LEU A 86 -12.82 -23.76 24.80
CA LEU A 86 -13.39 -23.12 23.61
C LEU A 86 -14.46 -22.09 23.96
N ARG A 87 -15.35 -22.39 24.92
CA ARG A 87 -16.32 -21.41 25.46
C ARG A 87 -15.64 -20.17 26.03
N GLN A 88 -14.51 -20.34 26.71
CA GLN A 88 -13.71 -19.21 27.22
C GLN A 88 -13.00 -18.46 26.10
N ARG A 89 -12.50 -19.16 25.07
CA ARG A 89 -11.78 -18.59 23.91
C ARG A 89 -12.69 -17.91 22.88
N ALA A 90 -14.00 -18.15 22.91
CA ALA A 90 -14.99 -17.51 22.03
C ALA A 90 -14.99 -15.99 22.12
N HIS A 91 -14.35 -15.45 23.17
CA HIS A 91 -14.32 -14.04 23.45
C HIS A 91 -12.92 -13.45 23.33
N GLY A 92 -11.96 -14.22 22.81
CA GLY A 92 -10.54 -13.89 22.84
C GLY A 92 -9.93 -14.15 24.23
N PRO A 93 -8.64 -13.83 24.38
CA PRO A 93 -7.78 -13.25 23.36
C PRO A 93 -7.33 -14.31 22.32
N TYR A 94 -6.93 -13.87 21.12
CA TYR A 94 -6.43 -14.70 20.02
C TYR A 94 -4.94 -14.49 19.80
N ALA A 95 -4.18 -15.53 19.47
CA ALA A 95 -2.77 -15.36 19.08
C ALA A 95 -2.66 -14.45 17.85
N LEU A 96 -1.71 -13.51 17.83
CA LEU A 96 -1.54 -12.59 16.70
C LEU A 96 -1.20 -13.31 15.38
N THR A 97 -0.58 -14.49 15.43
CA THR A 97 -0.32 -15.32 14.26
C THR A 97 -1.60 -15.85 13.61
N ALA A 98 -2.60 -16.21 14.40
CA ALA A 98 -3.90 -16.64 13.88
C ALA A 98 -4.67 -15.47 13.24
N VAL A 99 -4.55 -14.28 13.83
CA VAL A 99 -5.10 -13.03 13.28
C VAL A 99 -4.44 -12.70 11.95
N GLU A 100 -3.11 -12.83 11.86
CA GLU A 100 -2.35 -12.60 10.65
C GLU A 100 -2.74 -13.54 9.51
N GLN A 101 -2.96 -14.84 9.79
CA GLN A 101 -3.43 -15.79 8.77
C GLN A 101 -4.82 -15.47 8.20
N ASP A 102 -5.72 -14.93 9.04
CA ASP A 102 -7.03 -14.46 8.56
C ASP A 102 -6.88 -13.25 7.63
N VAL A 103 -6.04 -12.27 8.02
CA VAL A 103 -5.70 -11.11 7.18
C VAL A 103 -5.06 -11.57 5.87
N TRP A 104 -4.12 -12.50 5.93
CA TRP A 104 -3.45 -13.08 4.77
C TRP A 104 -4.46 -13.64 3.77
N THR A 105 -5.37 -14.46 4.26
CA THR A 105 -6.41 -15.10 3.42
C THR A 105 -7.34 -14.07 2.78
N LYS A 106 -7.72 -13.02 3.52
CA LYS A 106 -8.56 -11.94 3.01
C LYS A 106 -7.87 -11.12 1.93
N LEU A 107 -6.60 -10.79 2.12
CA LEU A 107 -5.81 -10.07 1.12
C LEU A 107 -5.62 -10.90 -0.15
N LEU A 108 -5.37 -12.21 -0.03
CA LEU A 108 -5.31 -13.10 -1.18
C LEU A 108 -6.63 -13.15 -1.96
N ARG A 109 -7.78 -13.20 -1.29
CA ARG A 109 -9.10 -13.13 -1.97
C ARG A 109 -9.29 -11.86 -2.80
N LEU A 110 -8.64 -10.77 -2.40
CA LEU A 110 -8.66 -9.50 -3.11
C LEU A 110 -7.57 -9.40 -4.19
N GLY A 111 -6.69 -10.40 -4.33
CA GLY A 111 -5.53 -10.31 -5.22
C GLY A 111 -4.43 -9.37 -4.73
N CYS A 112 -4.43 -9.02 -3.45
CA CYS A 112 -3.40 -8.19 -2.85
C CYS A 112 -2.25 -9.06 -2.35
N ASN A 113 -1.00 -8.64 -2.57
CA ASN A 113 0.15 -9.24 -1.90
C ASN A 113 -0.01 -9.01 -0.38
N PRO A 114 -0.14 -10.05 0.45
CA PRO A 114 -0.36 -9.87 1.88
C PRO A 114 0.80 -9.19 2.59
N ALA A 115 2.02 -9.30 2.06
CA ALA A 115 3.18 -8.60 2.57
C ALA A 115 3.23 -7.13 2.14
N GLY A 116 2.36 -6.65 1.25
CA GLY A 116 2.27 -5.25 0.81
C GLY A 116 2.93 -4.94 -0.55
N PRO A 117 2.70 -3.73 -1.08
CA PRO A 117 2.94 -3.41 -2.50
C PRO A 117 4.39 -3.02 -2.83
N GLN A 118 5.30 -3.05 -1.87
CA GLN A 118 6.69 -2.64 -2.11
C GLN A 118 7.36 -3.55 -3.16
N PRO A 119 8.15 -3.02 -4.12
CA PRO A 119 8.79 -3.82 -5.17
C PRO A 119 9.64 -4.98 -4.63
N SER A 120 10.36 -4.76 -3.52
CA SER A 120 11.17 -5.79 -2.86
C SER A 120 10.36 -6.96 -2.27
N ARG A 121 9.03 -6.83 -2.19
CA ARG A 121 8.11 -7.86 -1.70
C ARG A 121 7.37 -8.56 -2.84
N GLN A 122 7.49 -8.06 -4.08
CA GLN A 122 6.80 -8.63 -5.24
C GLN A 122 7.59 -9.79 -5.86
N GLN A 123 8.91 -9.68 -5.92
CA GLN A 123 9.76 -10.67 -6.58
C GLN A 123 11.03 -10.94 -5.76
N PHE A 124 11.40 -12.21 -5.69
CA PHE A 124 12.70 -12.63 -5.18
C PHE A 124 13.70 -12.60 -6.35
N ASN A 125 14.75 -11.76 -6.27
CA ASN A 125 15.68 -11.41 -7.37
C ASN A 125 15.01 -10.64 -8.53
N MET A 126 15.24 -9.32 -8.58
CA MET A 126 14.61 -8.34 -9.47
C MET A 126 14.75 -8.61 -11.00
N ASN A 127 15.57 -9.58 -11.43
CA ASN A 127 15.84 -9.89 -12.83
C ASN A 127 15.50 -11.36 -13.15
N GLY A 128 14.21 -11.70 -13.13
CA GLY A 128 13.70 -13.01 -13.58
C GLY A 128 13.61 -14.09 -12.49
N GLY A 129 13.54 -13.71 -11.21
CA GLY A 129 13.29 -14.66 -10.13
C GLY A 129 11.80 -14.88 -9.82
N THR A 130 11.51 -15.59 -8.73
CA THR A 130 10.13 -16.05 -8.43
C THR A 130 9.25 -14.90 -7.97
N SER A 131 8.07 -14.75 -8.58
CA SER A 131 7.03 -13.82 -8.12
C SER A 131 6.30 -14.38 -6.90
N TRP A 132 5.85 -13.53 -5.98
CA TRP A 132 5.03 -13.98 -4.85
C TRP A 132 3.77 -14.73 -5.32
N GLN A 133 3.23 -14.35 -6.50
CA GLN A 133 2.05 -14.97 -7.10
C GLN A 133 2.28 -16.45 -7.42
N ASP A 134 3.52 -16.83 -7.75
CA ASP A 134 3.91 -18.20 -8.05
C ASP A 134 3.90 -19.09 -6.81
N LEU A 135 3.88 -18.51 -5.61
CA LEU A 135 3.84 -19.22 -4.33
C LEU A 135 2.41 -19.60 -3.92
N ILE A 136 1.40 -19.11 -4.64
CA ILE A 136 -0.02 -19.22 -4.31
C ILE A 136 -0.73 -20.17 -5.28
N GLN A 137 -1.66 -20.96 -4.75
CA GLN A 137 -2.60 -21.76 -5.53
C GLN A 137 -3.91 -21.00 -5.73
N TRP A 138 -4.00 -20.25 -6.83
CA TRP A 138 -5.15 -19.41 -7.18
C TRP A 138 -6.42 -20.18 -7.56
N GLN A 139 -6.31 -21.48 -7.89
CA GLN A 139 -7.47 -22.30 -8.24
C GLN A 139 -8.32 -22.72 -7.02
N ASN A 140 -7.83 -22.53 -5.80
CA ASN A 140 -8.59 -22.83 -4.59
C ASN A 140 -9.50 -21.66 -4.21
N ASP A 141 -10.61 -21.96 -3.52
CA ASP A 141 -11.47 -20.97 -2.89
C ASP A 141 -11.57 -21.21 -1.36
N PRO A 142 -10.94 -20.35 -0.52
CA PRO A 142 -10.09 -19.21 -0.90
C PRO A 142 -8.72 -19.64 -1.50
N PRO A 143 -8.02 -18.73 -2.21
CA PRO A 143 -6.64 -18.95 -2.58
C PRO A 143 -5.77 -19.21 -1.35
N ARG A 144 -4.77 -20.09 -1.49
CA ARG A 144 -3.90 -20.51 -0.37
C ARG A 144 -2.46 -20.69 -0.82
N ASN A 145 -1.54 -20.68 0.14
CA ASN A 145 -0.13 -20.96 -0.11
C ASN A 145 0.06 -22.39 -0.65
N LYS A 146 1.00 -22.56 -1.58
CA LYS A 146 1.49 -23.87 -2.01
C LYS A 146 2.10 -24.61 -0.81
N GLN A 147 1.94 -25.92 -0.79
CA GLN A 147 2.51 -26.77 0.26
C GLN A 147 4.04 -26.79 0.14
N PRO A 148 4.79 -27.04 1.23
CA PRO A 148 6.26 -27.09 1.19
C PRO A 148 6.81 -28.06 0.12
N GLY A 149 6.13 -29.19 -0.12
CA GLY A 149 6.53 -30.16 -1.16
C GLY A 149 6.39 -29.66 -2.60
N GLU A 150 5.67 -28.56 -2.84
CA GLU A 150 5.46 -27.94 -4.14
C GLU A 150 6.42 -26.77 -4.40
N LEU A 151 7.22 -26.40 -3.40
CA LEU A 151 8.09 -25.22 -3.42
C LEU A 151 9.56 -25.61 -3.28
N THR A 152 10.43 -24.92 -3.99
CA THR A 152 11.88 -25.03 -3.78
C THR A 152 12.28 -24.42 -2.42
N SER A 153 13.46 -24.77 -1.88
CA SER A 153 13.94 -24.21 -0.61
C SER A 153 14.04 -22.68 -0.62
N GLN A 154 14.38 -22.08 -1.77
CA GLN A 154 14.40 -20.62 -1.93
C GLN A 154 12.98 -20.04 -1.87
N GLN A 155 12.03 -20.67 -2.53
CA GLN A 155 10.62 -20.26 -2.52
C GLN A 155 9.98 -20.38 -1.13
N GLN A 156 10.29 -21.45 -0.40
CA GLN A 156 9.85 -21.62 1.00
C GLN A 156 10.40 -20.49 1.87
N THR A 157 11.69 -20.18 1.73
CA THR A 157 12.34 -19.08 2.48
C THR A 157 11.67 -17.74 2.16
N PHE A 158 11.40 -17.47 0.89
CA PHE A 158 10.72 -16.25 0.46
C PHE A 158 9.28 -16.17 0.99
N LEU A 159 8.53 -17.28 0.95
CA LEU A 159 7.17 -17.34 1.51
C LEU A 159 7.15 -17.01 3.01
N THR A 160 8.03 -17.65 3.79
CA THR A 160 8.17 -17.38 5.23
C THR A 160 8.55 -15.92 5.51
N GLN A 161 9.39 -15.33 4.66
CA GLN A 161 9.70 -13.89 4.75
C GLN A 161 8.46 -13.02 4.50
N LEU A 162 7.62 -13.36 3.52
CA LEU A 162 6.38 -12.64 3.22
C LEU A 162 5.36 -12.74 4.35
N GLU A 163 5.13 -13.95 4.91
CA GLU A 163 4.26 -14.17 6.07
C GLU A 163 4.73 -13.32 7.27
N HIS A 164 6.04 -13.31 7.52
CA HIS A 164 6.60 -12.47 8.57
C HIS A 164 6.41 -10.97 8.30
N LEU A 165 6.52 -10.51 7.05
CA LEU A 165 6.24 -9.11 6.69
C LEU A 165 4.76 -8.74 6.83
N CYS A 166 3.84 -9.66 6.50
CA CYS A 166 2.40 -9.51 6.71
C CYS A 166 2.07 -9.31 8.20
N LEU A 167 2.64 -10.15 9.07
CA LEU A 167 2.52 -10.01 10.53
C LEU A 167 2.96 -8.61 10.99
N MET A 168 4.00 -8.09 10.37
CA MET A 168 4.57 -6.80 10.74
C MET A 168 3.72 -5.63 10.27
N GLU A 169 3.09 -5.70 9.10
CA GLU A 169 2.08 -4.71 8.68
C GLU A 169 0.83 -4.76 9.59
N CYS A 170 0.44 -5.96 10.04
CA CYS A 170 -0.62 -6.11 11.04
C CYS A 170 -0.25 -5.40 12.36
N VAL A 171 0.93 -5.67 12.90
CA VAL A 171 1.44 -5.05 14.13
C VAL A 171 1.60 -3.53 13.98
N GLN A 172 2.06 -3.06 12.82
CA GLN A 172 2.19 -1.63 12.55
C GLN A 172 0.84 -0.92 12.64
N THR A 173 -0.22 -1.59 12.20
CA THR A 173 -1.60 -1.13 12.23
C THR A 173 -2.19 -1.19 13.63
N LEU A 174 -1.97 -2.29 14.37
CA LEU A 174 -2.36 -2.45 15.78
C LEU A 174 -1.85 -1.31 16.66
N PHE A 175 -0.57 -0.96 16.50
CA PHE A 175 0.11 0.09 17.28
C PHE A 175 0.31 1.40 16.51
N ALA A 176 -0.61 1.76 15.61
CA ALA A 176 -0.55 3.04 14.91
C ALA A 176 -0.58 4.22 15.92
N HIS A 177 0.14 5.30 15.62
CA HIS A 177 0.38 6.36 16.59
C HIS A 177 -0.89 7.19 16.93
N LYS A 178 -1.02 7.64 18.19
CA LYS A 178 -2.11 8.51 18.71
C LYS A 178 -3.49 7.82 18.69
N ARG A 179 -4.49 8.44 18.06
CA ARG A 179 -5.90 8.02 18.06
C ARG A 179 -6.21 6.98 16.97
N LYS A 180 -5.19 6.49 16.27
CA LYS A 180 -5.33 5.57 15.13
C LYS A 180 -4.98 4.12 15.46
N SER A 181 -4.51 3.83 16.69
CA SER A 181 -4.31 2.44 17.11
C SER A 181 -5.65 1.74 17.25
N VAL A 182 -5.64 0.42 17.13
CA VAL A 182 -6.84 -0.41 17.23
C VAL A 182 -7.52 -0.23 18.60
N GLU A 183 -6.75 -0.05 19.68
CA GLU A 183 -7.30 0.26 21.00
C GLU A 183 -7.89 1.68 21.08
N ALA A 184 -7.24 2.67 20.47
CA ALA A 184 -7.74 4.04 20.50
C ALA A 184 -9.05 4.22 19.69
N LEU A 185 -9.24 3.38 18.67
CA LEU A 185 -10.48 3.27 17.89
C LEU A 185 -11.56 2.43 18.59
N GLY A 186 -11.27 1.85 19.77
CA GLY A 186 -12.25 1.06 20.52
C GLY A 186 -12.49 -0.35 19.96
N LEU A 187 -11.51 -0.92 19.24
CA LEU A 187 -11.69 -2.19 18.53
C LEU A 187 -11.13 -3.39 19.29
N GLY A 188 -10.17 -3.18 20.19
CA GLY A 188 -9.54 -4.21 21.01
C GLY A 188 -8.14 -3.81 21.46
N TRP A 189 -7.49 -4.64 22.26
CA TRP A 189 -6.14 -4.37 22.79
C TRP A 189 -5.23 -5.59 22.67
N VAL A 190 -3.93 -5.35 22.73
CA VAL A 190 -2.91 -6.41 22.71
C VAL A 190 -2.52 -6.77 24.15
N THR A 191 -2.43 -8.06 24.43
CA THR A 191 -2.14 -8.66 25.74
C THR A 191 -1.13 -9.80 25.60
N VAL A 192 -0.63 -10.28 26.72
CA VAL A 192 0.08 -11.57 26.82
C VAL A 192 -0.90 -12.74 26.80
N SER A 193 -0.40 -13.97 26.57
CA SER A 193 -1.21 -15.21 26.60
C SER A 193 -2.11 -15.28 27.84
N PRO A 194 -3.38 -15.73 27.71
CA PRO A 194 -4.30 -15.85 28.83
C PRO A 194 -3.83 -16.86 29.89
N GLU A 195 -3.01 -17.83 29.51
CA GLU A 195 -2.49 -18.88 30.40
C GLU A 195 -1.36 -18.39 31.31
N LEU A 196 -0.72 -17.27 30.97
CA LEU A 196 0.37 -16.72 31.75
C LEU A 196 -0.17 -16.07 33.03
N THR A 197 0.41 -16.46 34.16
CA THR A 197 0.16 -15.85 35.47
C THR A 197 1.49 -15.75 36.21
N PRO A 198 1.85 -14.58 36.76
CA PRO A 198 3.09 -14.44 37.50
C PRO A 198 3.01 -15.17 38.84
N GLN A 199 4.15 -15.73 39.27
CA GLN A 199 4.24 -16.43 40.56
C GLN A 199 4.42 -15.44 41.72
N ASP A 200 5.09 -14.31 41.46
CA ASP A 200 5.32 -13.23 42.40
C ASP A 200 4.86 -11.88 41.82
N LEU A 201 4.49 -10.96 42.70
CA LEU A 201 4.13 -9.60 42.32
C LEU A 201 4.97 -8.59 43.12
N PRO A 202 5.44 -7.50 42.49
CA PRO A 202 6.16 -6.46 43.18
C PRO A 202 5.22 -5.71 44.14
N GLU A 203 5.78 -5.22 45.24
CA GLU A 203 5.05 -4.44 46.24
C GLU A 203 4.22 -3.32 45.58
N GLY A 204 2.93 -3.25 45.93
CA GLY A 204 1.96 -2.26 45.44
C GLY A 204 1.26 -2.64 44.13
N LEU A 205 1.59 -3.77 43.49
CA LEU A 205 0.86 -4.29 42.32
C LEU A 205 -0.09 -5.41 42.75
N SER A 206 -1.38 -5.30 42.45
CA SER A 206 -2.38 -6.31 42.79
C SER A 206 -2.50 -7.41 41.72
N SER A 207 -3.05 -8.56 42.12
CA SER A 207 -3.35 -9.69 41.22
C SER A 207 -4.36 -9.34 40.12
N SER A 208 -5.19 -8.33 40.31
CA SER A 208 -6.13 -7.84 39.29
C SER A 208 -5.53 -6.82 38.32
N SER A 209 -4.35 -6.26 38.64
CA SER A 209 -3.78 -5.12 37.90
C SER A 209 -2.50 -5.44 37.13
N TRP A 210 -1.82 -6.56 37.41
CA TRP A 210 -0.57 -6.91 36.73
C TRP A 210 -0.74 -7.04 35.21
N ARG A 211 -1.86 -7.60 34.75
CA ARG A 211 -2.14 -7.79 33.32
C ARG A 211 -2.40 -6.44 32.66
N THR A 212 -3.11 -5.52 33.32
CA THR A 212 -3.23 -4.13 32.86
C THR A 212 -1.87 -3.46 32.72
N LEU A 213 -0.96 -3.63 33.69
CA LEU A 213 0.39 -3.07 33.60
C LEU A 213 1.13 -3.59 32.35
N MET A 214 1.01 -4.88 32.06
CA MET A 214 1.61 -5.48 30.87
C MET A 214 0.98 -4.98 29.59
N ASN A 215 -0.35 -4.89 29.51
CA ASN A 215 -1.07 -4.35 28.35
C ASN A 215 -0.65 -2.91 28.05
N VAL A 216 -0.58 -2.06 29.08
CA VAL A 216 -0.09 -0.69 28.94
C VAL A 216 1.36 -0.67 28.46
N THR A 217 2.21 -1.54 29.00
CA THR A 217 3.62 -1.60 28.60
C THR A 217 3.76 -2.04 27.14
N ILE A 218 3.00 -3.07 26.71
CA ILE A 218 2.94 -3.55 25.33
C ILE A 218 2.49 -2.42 24.40
N ARG A 219 1.40 -1.71 24.74
CA ARG A 219 0.92 -0.55 23.99
C ARG A 219 2.01 0.51 23.83
N LEU A 220 2.63 0.95 24.93
CA LEU A 220 3.67 1.99 24.92
C LEU A 220 4.93 1.57 24.16
N MET A 221 5.30 0.28 24.20
CA MET A 221 6.43 -0.27 23.45
C MET A 221 6.12 -0.36 21.96
N GLY A 222 4.93 -0.85 21.59
CA GLY A 222 4.46 -0.96 20.21
C GLY A 222 4.34 0.40 19.53
N GLU A 223 3.76 1.39 20.20
CA GLU A 223 3.65 2.78 19.71
C GLU A 223 5.03 3.44 19.49
N ARG A 224 6.06 2.98 20.22
CA ARG A 224 7.48 3.39 20.06
C ARG A 224 8.28 2.49 19.12
N ARG A 225 7.60 1.61 18.38
CA ARG A 225 8.18 0.67 17.42
C ARG A 225 9.27 -0.22 18.04
N ARG A 226 9.11 -0.64 19.30
CA ARG A 226 10.02 -1.60 19.97
C ARG A 226 9.58 -3.04 19.66
N ILE A 227 9.74 -3.46 18.41
CA ILE A 227 9.31 -4.76 17.88
C ILE A 227 10.48 -5.39 17.11
N THR A 228 10.58 -6.72 17.04
CA THR A 228 11.70 -7.55 16.56
C THR A 228 12.23 -7.36 15.12
N GLN A 229 11.96 -6.23 14.47
CA GLN A 229 12.39 -5.97 13.08
C GLN A 229 12.99 -4.58 12.81
N VAL A 230 13.05 -3.69 13.81
CA VAL A 230 13.85 -2.48 13.62
C VAL A 230 15.29 -2.93 13.54
N GLN A 231 15.94 -2.81 12.37
CA GLN A 231 17.40 -2.94 12.28
C GLN A 231 18.00 -1.92 13.23
N LEU A 232 18.39 -2.40 14.41
CA LEU A 232 18.99 -1.57 15.41
C LEU A 232 20.46 -1.40 15.04
N SER A 233 20.88 -0.16 14.81
CA SER A 233 22.32 0.15 14.72
C SER A 233 23.04 -0.19 16.02
N TYR A 234 22.32 -0.23 17.16
CA TYR A 234 22.87 -0.53 18.48
C TYR A 234 21.86 -1.28 19.37
N PRO A 235 22.32 -2.23 20.21
CA PRO A 235 21.48 -2.93 21.18
C PRO A 235 20.77 -1.97 22.15
N ILE A 236 19.47 -2.15 22.34
CA ILE A 236 18.69 -1.37 23.30
C ILE A 236 18.75 -2.06 24.66
N LYS A 237 19.19 -1.34 25.69
CA LYS A 237 19.46 -1.90 27.02
C LYS A 237 18.41 -1.60 28.09
N SER A 238 17.32 -0.91 27.74
CA SER A 238 16.28 -0.53 28.70
C SER A 238 14.94 -0.24 28.03
N PHE A 239 13.87 -0.28 28.81
CA PHE A 239 12.56 0.21 28.40
C PHE A 239 12.61 1.67 27.91
N PRO A 240 11.76 2.03 26.92
CA PRO A 240 11.66 3.40 26.44
C PRO A 240 11.26 4.37 27.57
N ALA A 241 11.65 5.63 27.43
CA ALA A 241 11.39 6.66 28.44
C ALA A 241 9.89 6.79 28.77
N THR A 242 9.00 6.56 27.80
CA THR A 242 7.55 6.58 28.01
C THR A 242 7.09 5.55 29.03
N VAL A 243 7.56 4.30 28.94
CA VAL A 243 7.24 3.24 29.91
C VAL A 243 7.77 3.60 31.30
N ARG A 244 9.03 4.06 31.36
CA ARG A 244 9.66 4.46 32.62
C ARG A 244 8.91 5.62 33.31
N GLN A 245 8.58 6.67 32.56
CA GLN A 245 7.85 7.83 33.06
C GLN A 245 6.44 7.44 33.52
N TYR A 246 5.77 6.56 32.78
CA TYR A 246 4.44 6.07 33.14
C TYR A 246 4.44 5.33 34.49
N ILE A 247 5.36 4.37 34.66
CA ILE A 247 5.48 3.60 35.90
C ILE A 247 5.94 4.50 37.05
N GLN A 248 6.84 5.46 36.80
CA GLN A 248 7.27 6.44 37.79
C GLN A 248 6.09 7.30 38.27
N HIS A 249 5.21 7.71 37.37
CA HIS A 249 4.03 8.50 37.70
C HIS A 249 3.06 7.73 38.63
N ILE A 250 2.91 6.42 38.40
CA ILE A 250 2.04 5.55 39.22
C ILE A 250 2.66 5.25 40.58
N THR A 251 3.92 4.81 40.60
CA THR A 251 4.60 4.34 41.82
C THR A 251 5.08 5.49 42.72
N LYS A 252 5.33 6.68 42.16
CA LYS A 252 5.84 7.90 42.83
C LYS A 252 7.22 7.78 43.50
N LYS A 253 7.62 6.59 43.96
CA LYS A 253 8.91 6.30 44.60
C LYS A 253 9.84 5.57 43.62
N LYS A 254 11.04 6.13 43.42
CA LYS A 254 12.06 5.57 42.50
C LYS A 254 12.38 4.10 42.79
N SER A 255 12.55 3.72 44.05
CA SER A 255 12.85 2.33 44.45
C SER A 255 11.75 1.35 44.04
N GLN A 256 10.49 1.77 44.05
CA GLN A 256 9.36 0.95 43.61
C GLN A 256 9.26 0.92 42.08
N THR A 257 9.51 2.05 41.41
CA THR A 257 9.62 2.14 39.95
C THR A 257 10.65 1.13 39.41
N ASP A 258 11.83 1.09 40.01
CA ASP A 258 12.93 0.20 39.59
C ASP A 258 12.57 -1.27 39.80
N ARG A 259 11.86 -1.60 40.89
CA ARG A 259 11.35 -2.97 41.14
C ARG A 259 10.31 -3.39 40.09
N TRP A 260 9.35 -2.51 39.77
CA TRP A 260 8.31 -2.81 38.76
C TRP A 260 8.92 -2.98 37.37
N LEU A 261 9.87 -2.13 36.99
CA LEU A 261 10.59 -2.25 35.71
C LEU A 261 11.41 -3.54 35.65
N LYS A 262 12.09 -3.91 36.72
CA LYS A 262 12.84 -5.18 36.78
C LYS A 262 11.89 -6.37 36.63
N TRP A 263 10.81 -6.38 37.40
CA TRP A 263 9.80 -7.44 37.34
C TRP A 263 9.19 -7.59 35.95
N LEU A 264 8.82 -6.48 35.29
CA LEU A 264 8.31 -6.48 33.92
C LEU A 264 9.32 -7.02 32.92
N ARG A 265 10.59 -6.63 33.04
CA ARG A 265 11.66 -7.11 32.18
C ARG A 265 11.82 -8.62 32.31
N ASP A 266 11.91 -9.12 33.54
CA ASP A 266 12.16 -10.53 33.83
C ASP A 266 11.00 -11.37 33.29
N HIS A 267 9.74 -11.01 33.60
CA HIS A 267 8.57 -11.74 33.11
C HIS A 267 8.39 -11.66 31.59
N PHE A 268 8.59 -10.48 30.96
CA PHE A 268 8.49 -10.40 29.50
C PHE A 268 9.58 -11.21 28.80
N TYR A 269 10.79 -11.28 29.37
CA TYR A 269 11.87 -12.07 28.80
C TYR A 269 11.62 -13.57 29.00
N ASP A 270 11.28 -13.99 30.22
CA ASP A 270 11.06 -15.39 30.57
C ASP A 270 9.87 -16.01 29.83
N TRP A 271 8.81 -15.21 29.59
CA TRP A 271 7.66 -15.63 28.80
C TRP A 271 7.87 -15.49 27.29
N GLY A 272 9.05 -15.05 26.84
CA GLY A 272 9.36 -14.85 25.44
C GLY A 272 8.55 -13.73 24.78
N VAL A 273 7.86 -12.86 25.53
CA VAL A 273 7.12 -11.71 24.97
C VAL A 273 8.09 -10.64 24.44
N MET A 274 9.30 -10.58 24.99
CA MET A 274 10.31 -9.57 24.68
C MET A 274 11.71 -10.20 24.54
N THR A 275 12.52 -9.68 23.63
CA THR A 275 13.95 -10.06 23.51
C THR A 275 14.79 -9.44 24.62
N SER A 276 16.04 -9.90 24.75
CA SER A 276 17.07 -9.27 25.60
C SER A 276 17.32 -7.79 25.25
N ASP A 277 17.06 -7.41 24.00
CA ASP A 277 17.18 -6.04 23.49
C ASP A 277 15.91 -5.20 23.66
N TYR A 278 14.99 -5.60 24.54
CA TYR A 278 13.74 -4.89 24.82
C TYR A 278 12.87 -4.67 23.57
N LEU A 279 12.80 -5.66 22.68
CA LEU A 279 11.92 -5.68 21.52
C LEU A 279 10.80 -6.71 21.74
N LEU A 280 9.56 -6.30 21.55
CA LEU A 280 8.40 -7.19 21.57
C LEU A 280 8.48 -8.21 20.43
N ARG A 281 8.10 -9.45 20.73
CA ARG A 281 7.94 -10.57 19.79
C ARG A 281 6.47 -10.72 19.41
N PRO A 282 6.03 -10.25 18.22
CA PRO A 282 4.64 -10.36 17.79
C PRO A 282 4.07 -11.77 17.84
N GLU A 283 4.90 -12.78 17.54
CA GLU A 283 4.55 -14.20 17.57
C GLU A 283 4.04 -14.68 18.95
N ASN A 284 4.43 -14.01 20.03
CA ASN A 284 4.05 -14.36 21.41
C ASN A 284 3.03 -13.38 22.01
N LEU A 285 2.46 -12.49 21.20
CA LEU A 285 1.42 -11.55 21.60
C LEU A 285 0.03 -12.05 21.20
N TRP A 286 -0.96 -11.57 21.94
CA TRP A 286 -2.35 -11.96 21.80
C TRP A 286 -3.23 -10.72 21.67
N PHE A 287 -4.33 -10.83 20.93
CA PHE A 287 -5.28 -9.75 20.70
C PHE A 287 -6.62 -10.06 21.35
N GLN A 288 -7.10 -9.13 22.18
CA GLN A 288 -8.41 -9.16 22.79
C GLN A 288 -9.35 -8.21 22.04
N PRO A 289 -10.35 -8.71 21.28
CA PRO A 289 -11.34 -7.84 20.65
C PRO A 289 -12.21 -7.15 21.69
N ALA A 290 -12.57 -5.90 21.41
CA ALA A 290 -13.61 -5.19 22.14
C ALA A 290 -15.00 -5.56 21.61
N ARG A 291 -16.02 -5.33 22.43
CA ARG A 291 -17.43 -5.58 22.12
C ARG A 291 -18.29 -4.42 22.56
N GLU A 292 -19.46 -4.34 21.95
CA GLU A 292 -20.49 -3.41 22.40
C GLU A 292 -20.84 -3.72 23.87
N GLY A 293 -20.91 -2.67 24.68
CA GLY A 293 -21.08 -2.80 26.13
C GLY A 293 -19.80 -3.03 26.92
N ASP A 294 -18.63 -3.21 26.30
CA ASP A 294 -17.37 -3.30 27.05
C ASP A 294 -17.04 -1.97 27.73
N PRO A 295 -16.39 -2.00 28.92
CA PRO A 295 -16.02 -0.78 29.62
C PRO A 295 -14.93 -0.01 28.87
N VAL A 296 -15.16 1.29 28.67
CA VAL A 296 -14.25 2.18 27.97
C VAL A 296 -13.92 3.42 28.82
N TRP A 297 -12.64 3.78 28.87
CA TRP A 297 -12.15 4.97 29.55
C TRP A 297 -11.64 5.97 28.51
N ARG A 298 -12.25 7.16 28.48
CA ARG A 298 -11.82 8.27 27.64
C ARG A 298 -11.17 9.35 28.49
N CYS A 299 -9.93 9.70 28.16
CA CYS A 299 -9.22 10.78 28.86
C CYS A 299 -9.91 12.13 28.61
N GLN A 300 -10.24 12.88 29.67
CA GLN A 300 -10.92 14.17 29.56
C GLN A 300 -10.02 15.30 29.03
N ARG A 301 -8.70 15.10 29.04
CA ARG A 301 -7.72 16.11 28.59
C ARG A 301 -7.27 15.94 27.13
N CYS A 302 -6.90 14.72 26.75
CA CYS A 302 -6.38 14.45 25.39
C CYS A 302 -7.31 13.60 24.53
N HIS A 303 -8.42 13.12 25.09
CA HIS A 303 -9.41 12.25 24.44
C HIS A 303 -8.87 10.91 23.93
N THR A 304 -7.71 10.46 24.43
CA THR A 304 -7.25 9.09 24.18
C THR A 304 -8.20 8.08 24.83
N THR A 305 -8.57 7.07 24.06
CA THR A 305 -9.41 5.94 24.48
C THR A 305 -8.54 4.80 25.03
N HIS A 306 -9.05 4.14 26.07
CA HIS A 306 -8.48 2.96 26.72
C HIS A 306 -9.58 1.93 26.94
N LEU A 307 -9.30 0.66 26.64
CA LEU A 307 -10.24 -0.46 26.81
C LEU A 307 -10.02 -1.24 28.11
N HIS A 308 -9.21 -0.66 28.99
CA HIS A 308 -8.97 -1.11 30.35
C HIS A 308 -8.67 0.12 31.22
N ASP A 309 -8.76 -0.01 32.54
CA ASP A 309 -8.59 1.10 33.49
C ASP A 309 -7.19 1.76 33.45
N ALA A 310 -6.22 1.12 32.79
CA ALA A 310 -4.84 1.60 32.62
C ALA A 310 -4.20 2.02 33.96
N LEU A 311 -4.54 1.34 35.06
CA LEU A 311 -4.08 1.72 36.40
C LEU A 311 -4.47 3.16 36.80
N GLY A 312 -5.59 3.64 36.27
CA GLY A 312 -6.18 4.95 36.57
C GLY A 312 -5.52 6.14 35.87
N GLN A 313 -4.57 5.93 34.96
CA GLN A 313 -3.82 7.00 34.29
C GLN A 313 -3.84 6.87 32.77
N CYS A 314 -3.89 8.00 32.07
CA CYS A 314 -3.87 8.01 30.62
C CYS A 314 -2.46 7.66 30.09
N THR A 315 -2.35 6.67 29.20
CA THR A 315 -1.06 6.28 28.59
C THR A 315 -0.40 7.38 27.74
N ASN A 316 -1.18 8.35 27.26
CA ASN A 316 -0.68 9.43 26.39
C ASN A 316 -0.26 10.68 27.18
N CYS A 317 -1.14 11.23 28.04
CA CYS A 317 -0.88 12.49 28.75
C CYS A 317 -0.70 12.35 30.27
N GLN A 318 -0.81 11.14 30.81
CA GLN A 318 -0.69 10.83 32.25
C GLN A 318 -1.73 11.54 33.14
N GLU A 319 -2.77 12.12 32.55
CA GLU A 319 -3.92 12.65 33.28
C GLU A 319 -4.75 11.50 33.87
N ARG A 320 -5.36 11.77 35.03
CA ARG A 320 -6.20 10.78 35.72
C ARG A 320 -7.41 10.40 34.87
N LEU A 321 -7.62 9.10 34.70
CA LEU A 321 -8.80 8.58 34.01
C LEU A 321 -10.05 8.63 34.90
N PRO A 322 -11.26 8.74 34.32
CA PRO A 322 -12.50 8.63 35.07
C PRO A 322 -12.56 7.34 35.89
N LYS A 323 -13.13 7.39 37.10
CA LYS A 323 -13.26 6.20 37.97
C LYS A 323 -14.25 5.18 37.41
N GLN A 324 -15.34 5.66 36.81
CA GLN A 324 -16.35 4.83 36.19
C GLN A 324 -16.11 4.81 34.67
N PRO A 325 -16.04 3.63 34.05
CA PRO A 325 -16.02 3.53 32.60
C PRO A 325 -17.35 3.97 32.01
N ALA A 326 -17.31 4.47 30.78
CA ALA A 326 -18.48 4.47 29.91
C ALA A 326 -18.65 3.07 29.30
N LEU A 327 -19.79 2.80 28.69
CA LEU A 327 -19.97 1.60 27.86
C LEU A 327 -19.57 1.93 26.42
N LEU A 328 -18.90 1.00 25.77
CA LEU A 328 -18.61 1.11 24.35
C LEU A 328 -19.91 0.97 23.57
N ASP A 329 -20.42 2.09 23.08
CA ASP A 329 -21.53 2.15 22.13
C ASP A 329 -20.96 2.22 20.71
N ARG A 330 -21.45 1.37 19.82
CA ARG A 330 -21.01 1.30 18.42
C ARG A 330 -21.93 2.05 17.46
N VAL A 331 -23.06 2.60 17.95
CA VAL A 331 -24.19 2.97 17.08
C VAL A 331 -24.46 4.48 17.00
N GLU A 332 -24.01 5.33 17.93
CA GLU A 332 -24.29 6.78 17.84
C GLU A 332 -23.02 7.66 17.79
N GLY A 333 -22.77 8.25 16.61
CA GLY A 333 -21.79 9.34 16.39
C GLY A 333 -20.45 8.95 15.76
N GLN A 334 -20.24 7.69 15.34
CA GLN A 334 -19.00 7.22 14.71
C GLN A 334 -18.96 7.35 13.17
N GLU A 335 -20.05 7.79 12.52
CA GLU A 335 -20.10 7.98 11.07
C GLU A 335 -19.13 9.07 10.55
N GLU A 336 -18.58 9.92 11.42
CA GLU A 336 -17.62 10.96 11.04
C GLU A 336 -16.15 10.50 11.02
N ASP A 337 -15.79 9.37 11.65
CA ASP A 337 -14.41 8.85 11.62
C ASP A 337 -14.26 7.82 10.49
N TYR A 338 -13.62 8.26 9.41
CA TYR A 338 -13.29 7.44 8.23
C TYR A 338 -12.75 6.05 8.60
N TYR A 339 -11.88 5.94 9.61
CA TYR A 339 -11.27 4.65 9.97
C TYR A 339 -12.24 3.71 10.68
N THR A 340 -13.24 4.25 11.37
CA THR A 340 -14.31 3.48 12.00
C THR A 340 -15.33 3.01 10.96
N PHE A 341 -15.64 3.85 9.97
CA PHE A 341 -16.43 3.43 8.81
C PHE A 341 -15.76 2.27 8.07
N LEU A 342 -14.45 2.38 7.78
CA LEU A 342 -13.69 1.31 7.15
C LEU A 342 -13.74 0.00 7.96
N ALA A 343 -13.74 0.10 9.29
CA ALA A 343 -13.85 -1.05 10.19
C ALA A 343 -15.25 -1.71 10.20
N SER A 344 -16.28 -1.04 9.69
CA SER A 344 -17.66 -1.53 9.72
C SER A 344 -17.92 -2.60 8.66
N PRO A 345 -18.95 -3.46 8.85
CA PRO A 345 -19.41 -4.38 7.81
C PRO A 345 -19.92 -3.68 6.53
N ALA A 346 -20.27 -2.40 6.61
CA ALA A 346 -20.76 -1.64 5.45
C ALA A 346 -19.63 -1.28 4.46
N ALA A 347 -18.38 -1.19 4.94
CA ALA A 347 -17.23 -0.96 4.09
C ALA A 347 -16.79 -2.29 3.45
N GLN A 348 -17.11 -2.47 2.16
CA GLN A 348 -16.59 -3.60 1.40
C GLN A 348 -15.13 -3.35 1.01
N PRO A 349 -14.19 -4.24 1.40
CA PRO A 349 -12.81 -4.09 1.00
C PRO A 349 -12.67 -4.35 -0.50
N PHE A 350 -11.83 -3.56 -1.16
CA PHE A 350 -11.52 -3.70 -2.58
C PHE A 350 -10.03 -3.46 -2.81
N ARG A 351 -9.43 -4.14 -3.79
CA ARG A 351 -8.03 -3.92 -4.18
C ARG A 351 -7.88 -2.60 -4.95
N LEU A 352 -6.74 -1.95 -4.78
CA LEU A 352 -6.35 -0.79 -5.60
C LEU A 352 -4.88 -0.93 -6.07
N HIS A 353 -4.67 -1.65 -7.16
CA HIS A 353 -3.36 -1.79 -7.81
C HIS A 353 -3.05 -0.55 -8.66
N CYS A 354 -1.94 0.13 -8.34
CA CYS A 354 -1.59 1.41 -8.95
C CYS A 354 -0.28 1.33 -9.72
N GLU A 355 -0.35 1.63 -11.01
CA GLU A 355 0.85 1.68 -11.87
C GLU A 355 1.09 3.08 -12.41
N GLU A 356 2.30 3.32 -12.88
CA GLU A 356 2.67 4.58 -13.53
C GLU A 356 2.95 4.38 -15.01
N LEU A 357 2.56 5.36 -15.81
CA LEU A 357 2.90 5.40 -17.23
C LEU A 357 3.45 6.78 -17.60
N THR A 358 4.75 6.83 -17.86
CA THR A 358 5.49 8.07 -18.19
C THR A 358 6.25 7.93 -19.51
N GLY A 359 6.78 9.04 -20.03
CA GLY A 359 7.71 8.98 -21.16
C GLY A 359 9.05 8.29 -20.88
N GLN A 360 9.33 7.91 -19.63
CA GLN A 360 10.50 7.11 -19.24
C GLN A 360 10.16 5.62 -19.07
N THR A 361 8.90 5.23 -19.25
CA THR A 361 8.49 3.82 -19.20
C THR A 361 8.92 3.12 -20.47
N ASP A 362 9.54 1.95 -20.34
CA ASP A 362 9.97 1.15 -21.48
C ASP A 362 8.77 0.74 -22.36
N TYR A 363 9.00 0.63 -23.67
CA TYR A 363 7.92 0.39 -24.64
C TYR A 363 7.11 -0.89 -24.34
N THR A 364 7.80 -1.98 -23.99
CA THR A 364 7.17 -3.27 -23.66
C THR A 364 6.33 -3.16 -22.38
N GLU A 365 6.86 -2.50 -21.35
CA GLU A 365 6.16 -2.27 -20.08
C GLU A 365 4.96 -1.32 -20.26
N ALA A 366 5.08 -0.31 -21.13
CA ALA A 366 4.00 0.61 -21.47
C ALA A 366 2.82 -0.11 -22.12
N ILE A 367 3.09 -1.04 -23.06
CA ILE A 367 2.04 -1.87 -23.70
C ILE A 367 1.41 -2.80 -22.67
N GLN A 368 2.22 -3.44 -21.83
CA GLN A 368 1.72 -4.33 -20.80
C GLN A 368 0.78 -3.59 -19.84
N ARG A 369 1.21 -2.44 -19.30
CA ARG A 369 0.39 -1.61 -18.40
C ARG A 369 -0.90 -1.13 -19.05
N GLN A 370 -0.86 -0.72 -20.32
CA GLN A 370 -2.08 -0.33 -21.05
C GLN A 370 -3.08 -1.48 -21.14
N ARG A 371 -2.61 -2.66 -21.54
CA ARG A 371 -3.43 -3.86 -21.67
C ARG A 371 -4.03 -4.32 -20.32
N LEU A 372 -3.21 -4.31 -19.26
CA LEU A 372 -3.65 -4.68 -17.91
C LEU A 372 -4.64 -3.66 -17.32
N PHE A 373 -4.52 -2.39 -17.69
CA PHE A 373 -5.48 -1.35 -17.30
C PHE A 373 -6.80 -1.40 -18.09
N GLN A 374 -6.78 -2.02 -19.27
CA GLN A 374 -7.97 -2.31 -20.07
C GLN A 374 -8.65 -3.65 -19.69
N ASP A 375 -8.28 -4.24 -18.56
CA ASP A 375 -8.80 -5.55 -18.09
C ASP A 375 -8.56 -6.70 -19.08
N SER A 376 -7.44 -6.71 -19.80
CA SER A 376 -7.11 -7.74 -20.81
C SER A 376 -5.83 -8.56 -20.49
N PRO A 377 -5.77 -9.26 -19.34
CA PRO A 377 -4.62 -10.09 -18.95
C PRO A 377 -4.39 -11.27 -19.93
N ILE A 378 -3.14 -11.73 -20.05
CA ILE A 378 -2.74 -12.89 -20.87
C ILE A 378 -2.00 -13.89 -20.00
N THR A 379 -2.19 -15.19 -20.24
CA THR A 379 -1.46 -16.25 -19.51
C THR A 379 0.05 -16.03 -19.62
N PRO A 380 0.83 -16.08 -18.52
CA PRO A 380 0.49 -16.62 -17.19
C PRO A 380 -0.09 -15.60 -16.16
N GLU A 381 -0.43 -14.38 -16.57
CA GLU A 381 -0.95 -13.35 -15.65
C GLU A 381 -2.26 -13.79 -14.97
N VAL A 382 -2.38 -13.46 -13.68
CA VAL A 382 -3.55 -13.71 -12.85
C VAL A 382 -4.44 -12.47 -12.89
N PRO A 383 -5.63 -12.51 -13.52
CA PRO A 383 -6.50 -11.33 -13.66
C PRO A 383 -6.81 -10.61 -12.35
N LEU A 384 -6.98 -11.36 -11.26
CA LEU A 384 -7.26 -10.83 -9.92
C LEU A 384 -6.10 -10.01 -9.35
N VAL A 385 -4.86 -10.27 -9.78
CA VAL A 385 -3.64 -9.65 -9.23
C VAL A 385 -3.03 -8.64 -10.20
N ASP A 386 -2.94 -8.98 -11.48
CA ASP A 386 -2.14 -8.20 -12.44
C ASP A 386 -2.93 -7.05 -13.09
N SER A 387 -4.26 -7.11 -13.13
CA SER A 387 -5.08 -6.02 -13.68
C SER A 387 -4.77 -4.72 -12.94
N ILE A 388 -4.79 -3.57 -13.62
CA ILE A 388 -4.44 -2.28 -13.00
C ILE A 388 -5.74 -1.52 -12.72
N ASP A 389 -5.92 -1.07 -11.48
CA ASP A 389 -7.12 -0.31 -11.08
C ASP A 389 -6.93 1.20 -11.26
N LEU A 390 -5.69 1.68 -11.09
CA LEU A 390 -5.32 3.08 -11.18
C LEU A 390 -4.05 3.25 -11.99
N LEU A 391 -4.11 4.09 -13.02
CA LEU A 391 -2.94 4.43 -13.84
C LEU A 391 -2.57 5.91 -13.65
N SER A 392 -1.42 6.17 -13.03
CA SER A 392 -0.87 7.51 -12.89
C SER A 392 -0.12 7.89 -14.16
N VAL A 393 -0.67 8.82 -14.94
CA VAL A 393 -0.11 9.26 -16.22
C VAL A 393 0.48 10.67 -16.14
N THR A 394 1.49 10.95 -16.96
CA THR A 394 2.05 12.30 -17.15
C THR A 394 1.52 12.96 -18.42
N THR A 395 1.72 14.27 -18.57
CA THR A 395 1.21 15.05 -19.71
C THR A 395 1.77 14.61 -21.06
N THR A 396 2.92 13.92 -21.07
CA THR A 396 3.50 13.33 -22.29
C THR A 396 2.67 12.17 -22.84
N MET A 397 1.72 11.65 -22.05
CA MET A 397 0.79 10.58 -22.42
C MET A 397 -0.64 11.10 -22.68
N GLU A 398 -0.84 12.43 -22.69
CA GLU A 398 -2.15 13.08 -22.86
C GLU A 398 -2.71 12.93 -24.29
N ALA A 399 -1.84 12.80 -25.30
CA ALA A 399 -2.18 12.54 -26.69
C ALA A 399 -1.33 11.36 -27.20
N GLY A 400 -1.91 10.17 -27.33
CA GLY A 400 -1.24 9.00 -27.93
C GLY A 400 -1.45 7.66 -27.23
N VAL A 401 -1.92 7.66 -25.98
CA VAL A 401 -2.21 6.41 -25.25
C VAL A 401 -3.71 6.11 -25.30
N ASP A 402 -4.07 5.02 -25.98
CA ASP A 402 -5.41 4.47 -25.94
C ASP A 402 -5.59 3.65 -24.65
N ILE A 403 -6.16 4.28 -23.63
CA ILE A 403 -6.53 3.63 -22.36
C ILE A 403 -8.05 3.47 -22.24
N GLY A 404 -8.79 3.63 -23.35
CA GLY A 404 -10.24 3.60 -23.35
C GLY A 404 -10.90 4.69 -22.49
N ALA A 405 -12.18 4.47 -22.19
CA ALA A 405 -13.00 5.38 -21.41
C ALA A 405 -13.02 5.00 -19.93
N LEU A 406 -12.83 5.99 -19.06
CA LEU A 406 -12.57 5.82 -17.63
C LEU A 406 -13.80 6.11 -16.80
N LEU A 407 -13.90 5.48 -15.63
CA LEU A 407 -14.93 5.83 -14.64
C LEU A 407 -14.61 7.18 -13.98
N ALA A 408 -13.34 7.39 -13.61
CA ALA A 408 -12.88 8.59 -12.96
C ALA A 408 -11.56 9.09 -13.55
N VAL A 409 -11.39 10.42 -13.57
CA VAL A 409 -10.13 11.09 -13.87
C VAL A 409 -9.82 12.06 -12.73
N MET A 410 -8.65 11.90 -12.12
CA MET A 410 -8.14 12.80 -11.09
C MET A 410 -6.95 13.58 -11.61
N MET A 411 -7.01 14.90 -11.50
CA MET A 411 -5.93 15.81 -11.84
C MET A 411 -5.32 16.35 -10.55
N GLY A 412 -4.03 16.08 -10.32
CA GLY A 412 -3.31 16.51 -9.13
C GLY A 412 -2.95 17.99 -9.06
N ASN A 413 -3.27 18.76 -10.11
CA ASN A 413 -3.13 20.21 -10.24
C ASN A 413 -4.09 20.71 -11.32
N VAL A 414 -4.37 22.01 -11.34
CA VAL A 414 -5.12 22.62 -12.45
C VAL A 414 -4.27 22.53 -13.73
N PRO A 415 -4.79 21.99 -14.86
CA PRO A 415 -4.07 21.95 -16.12
C PRO A 415 -3.62 23.34 -16.61
N PRO A 416 -2.54 23.45 -17.39
CA PRO A 416 -2.00 24.75 -17.79
C PRO A 416 -2.93 25.50 -18.76
N GLN A 417 -3.63 24.77 -19.63
CA GLN A 417 -4.57 25.33 -20.58
C GLN A 417 -5.88 24.54 -20.58
N ARG A 418 -6.96 25.19 -21.02
CA ARG A 418 -8.28 24.58 -21.19
C ARG A 418 -8.25 23.36 -22.10
N PHE A 419 -7.50 23.41 -23.20
CA PHE A 419 -7.42 22.28 -24.13
C PHE A 419 -6.91 21.01 -23.43
N ASN A 420 -5.90 21.14 -22.56
CA ASN A 420 -5.42 20.03 -21.75
C ASN A 420 -6.51 19.51 -20.79
N TYR A 421 -7.20 20.43 -20.11
CA TYR A 421 -8.30 20.06 -19.22
C TYR A 421 -9.40 19.29 -19.96
N GLN A 422 -9.84 19.79 -21.12
CA GLN A 422 -10.89 19.16 -21.92
C GLN A 422 -10.46 17.78 -22.44
N GLN A 423 -9.21 17.62 -22.88
CA GLN A 423 -8.69 16.31 -23.30
C GLN A 423 -8.66 15.30 -22.15
N ARG A 424 -8.25 15.73 -20.95
CA ARG A 424 -8.18 14.86 -19.76
C ARG A 424 -9.56 14.47 -19.25
N VAL A 425 -10.44 15.44 -19.07
CA VAL A 425 -11.82 15.20 -18.60
C VAL A 425 -12.63 14.42 -19.63
N GLY A 426 -12.38 14.62 -20.92
CA GLY A 426 -13.01 13.86 -21.99
C GLY A 426 -12.69 12.36 -21.98
N ARG A 427 -11.68 11.91 -21.21
CA ARG A 427 -11.41 10.48 -20.98
C ARG A 427 -12.35 9.88 -19.93
N ALA A 428 -12.95 10.70 -19.07
CA ALA A 428 -13.95 10.26 -18.11
C ALA A 428 -15.30 10.07 -18.83
N GLY A 429 -15.85 8.85 -18.79
CA GLY A 429 -17.14 8.52 -19.39
C GLY A 429 -17.18 7.15 -20.08
N ARG A 430 -17.15 6.06 -19.31
CA ARG A 430 -17.27 4.68 -19.85
C ARG A 430 -18.70 4.42 -20.34
N ARG A 431 -18.86 3.94 -21.59
CA ARG A 431 -20.18 3.57 -22.15
C ARG A 431 -20.87 2.56 -21.23
N GLY A 432 -22.12 2.85 -20.85
CA GLY A 432 -22.91 2.00 -19.96
C GLY A 432 -22.69 2.23 -18.45
N ALA A 433 -21.72 3.06 -18.05
CA ALA A 433 -21.59 3.48 -16.66
C ALA A 433 -22.58 4.62 -16.35
N GLY A 434 -23.31 4.50 -15.24
CA GLY A 434 -24.30 5.51 -14.82
C GLY A 434 -23.70 6.80 -14.23
N LEU A 435 -22.39 6.79 -13.95
CA LEU A 435 -21.67 7.92 -13.36
C LEU A 435 -20.25 7.99 -13.93
N SER A 436 -19.78 9.22 -14.17
CA SER A 436 -18.37 9.51 -14.41
C SER A 436 -17.93 10.72 -13.61
N VAL A 437 -16.71 10.67 -13.06
CA VAL A 437 -16.19 11.68 -12.14
C VAL A 437 -14.92 12.29 -12.69
N ALA A 438 -14.87 13.63 -12.75
CA ALA A 438 -13.66 14.37 -13.02
C ALA A 438 -13.33 15.27 -11.82
N LEU A 439 -12.21 14.99 -11.15
CA LEU A 439 -11.77 15.73 -9.97
C LEU A 439 -10.49 16.49 -10.29
N THR A 440 -10.47 17.79 -10.02
CA THR A 440 -9.25 18.62 -10.09
C THR A 440 -8.89 19.12 -8.71
N VAL A 441 -7.72 18.74 -8.23
CA VAL A 441 -7.17 19.23 -6.96
C VAL A 441 -6.35 20.48 -7.25
N ALA A 442 -6.90 21.65 -6.93
CA ALA A 442 -6.18 22.92 -6.99
C ALA A 442 -5.17 23.01 -5.84
N ARG A 443 -3.92 23.36 -6.15
CA ARG A 443 -2.87 23.60 -5.14
C ARG A 443 -2.79 25.10 -4.81
N GLY A 444 -2.09 25.46 -3.74
CA GLY A 444 -1.83 26.86 -3.36
C GLY A 444 -0.81 27.57 -4.27
N ARG A 445 -1.02 27.52 -5.59
CA ARG A 445 -0.23 28.23 -6.62
C ARG A 445 -1.13 29.27 -7.26
N SER A 446 -0.58 30.41 -7.67
CA SER A 446 -1.34 31.52 -8.26
C SER A 446 -2.23 31.11 -9.45
N HIS A 447 -1.73 30.24 -10.32
CA HIS A 447 -2.49 29.66 -11.44
C HIS A 447 -3.71 28.88 -10.95
N ASP A 448 -3.48 27.91 -10.05
CA ASP A 448 -4.52 27.05 -9.49
C ASP A 448 -5.56 27.85 -8.70
N GLU A 449 -5.14 28.83 -7.89
CA GLU A 449 -6.03 29.71 -7.12
C GLU A 449 -6.95 30.52 -8.02
N THR A 450 -6.40 31.09 -9.11
CA THR A 450 -7.19 31.86 -10.08
C THR A 450 -8.31 31.00 -10.69
N HIS A 451 -8.00 29.76 -11.04
CA HIS A 451 -8.96 28.82 -11.60
C HIS A 451 -9.87 28.17 -10.56
N PHE A 452 -9.47 28.15 -9.29
CA PHE A 452 -10.32 27.73 -8.18
C PHE A 452 -11.40 28.77 -7.89
N VAL A 453 -11.04 30.06 -7.93
CA VAL A 453 -11.98 31.18 -7.76
C VAL A 453 -12.92 31.33 -8.96
N ASP A 454 -12.41 31.13 -10.18
CA ASP A 454 -13.20 31.18 -11.42
C ASP A 454 -13.01 29.89 -12.26
N PRO A 455 -13.75 28.82 -11.94
CA PRO A 455 -13.64 27.53 -12.66
C PRO A 455 -14.08 27.61 -14.13
N LEU A 456 -14.95 28.56 -14.49
CA LEU A 456 -15.48 28.70 -15.85
C LEU A 456 -14.39 29.03 -16.87
N ARG A 457 -13.31 29.69 -16.43
CA ARG A 457 -12.11 29.90 -17.26
C ARG A 457 -11.50 28.60 -17.78
N MET A 458 -11.57 27.52 -17.00
CA MET A 458 -11.01 26.24 -17.40
C MET A 458 -12.04 25.37 -18.13
N THR A 459 -13.30 25.39 -17.70
CA THR A 459 -14.33 24.48 -18.24
C THR A 459 -15.01 25.03 -19.50
N ALA A 460 -15.24 26.35 -19.59
CA ALA A 460 -16.14 26.95 -20.57
C ALA A 460 -15.52 28.05 -21.47
N ALA A 461 -14.29 28.50 -21.20
CA ALA A 461 -13.65 29.52 -22.04
C ALA A 461 -13.48 29.08 -23.52
N PRO A 462 -13.49 30.00 -24.49
CA PRO A 462 -13.19 29.63 -25.87
C PRO A 462 -11.72 29.16 -25.99
N PRO A 463 -11.44 28.07 -26.73
CA PRO A 463 -10.06 27.62 -26.92
C PRO A 463 -9.27 28.65 -27.74
N PRO A 464 -7.97 28.86 -27.44
CA PRO A 464 -7.12 29.70 -28.27
C PRO A 464 -7.01 29.10 -29.67
N GLN A 465 -6.95 29.95 -30.70
CA GLN A 465 -6.70 29.46 -32.06
C GLN A 465 -5.29 28.89 -32.16
N PRO A 466 -5.11 27.70 -32.76
CA PRO A 466 -3.78 27.18 -33.03
C PRO A 466 -3.07 28.14 -33.99
N TYR A 467 -1.80 28.42 -33.73
CA TYR A 467 -0.97 29.22 -34.61
C TYR A 467 0.33 28.47 -34.92
N LEU A 468 0.87 28.70 -36.11
CA LEU A 468 2.18 28.21 -36.51
C LEU A 468 3.16 29.39 -36.49
N ASP A 469 4.30 29.23 -35.80
CA ASP A 469 5.33 30.26 -35.76
C ASP A 469 6.23 30.15 -37.00
N VAL A 470 5.93 30.94 -38.03
CA VAL A 470 6.65 30.97 -39.31
C VAL A 470 7.89 31.89 -39.30
N ARG A 471 8.29 32.38 -38.11
CA ARG A 471 9.40 33.35 -37.93
C ARG A 471 10.60 32.78 -37.19
N ARG A 472 10.54 31.50 -36.78
CA ARG A 472 11.59 30.88 -35.95
C ARG A 472 12.74 30.36 -36.81
N GLU A 473 13.79 31.16 -36.93
CA GLU A 473 15.04 30.81 -37.61
C GLU A 473 15.64 29.48 -37.11
N ALA A 474 15.59 29.24 -35.79
CA ALA A 474 16.13 28.02 -35.19
C ALA A 474 15.43 26.73 -35.64
N ILE A 475 14.15 26.77 -36.02
CA ILE A 475 13.43 25.61 -36.56
C ILE A 475 13.95 25.29 -37.95
N LEU A 476 14.06 26.31 -38.79
CA LEU A 476 14.60 26.24 -40.15
C LEU A 476 16.03 25.71 -40.17
N GLN A 477 16.92 26.27 -39.34
CA GLN A 477 18.31 25.81 -39.22
C GLN A 477 18.38 24.32 -38.85
N ARG A 478 17.57 23.87 -37.88
CA ARG A 478 17.53 22.46 -37.48
C ARG A 478 17.01 21.55 -38.58
N MET A 479 15.95 21.95 -39.29
CA MET A 479 15.39 21.16 -40.38
C MET A 479 16.36 21.06 -41.56
N ALA A 480 16.97 22.19 -41.94
CA ALA A 480 17.95 22.26 -43.01
C ALA A 480 19.19 21.41 -42.67
N ALA A 481 19.76 21.57 -41.48
CA ALA A 481 20.90 20.77 -41.04
C ALA A 481 20.58 19.26 -41.01
N LYS A 482 19.40 18.89 -40.49
CA LYS A 482 18.95 17.49 -40.48
C LYS A 482 18.85 16.90 -41.89
N GLU A 483 18.27 17.64 -42.83
CA GLU A 483 18.10 17.15 -44.20
C GLU A 483 19.43 17.08 -44.97
N VAL A 484 20.33 18.05 -44.76
CA VAL A 484 21.70 17.99 -45.29
C VAL A 484 22.43 16.76 -44.76
N LEU A 485 22.35 16.49 -43.46
CA LEU A 485 22.92 15.28 -42.87
C LEU A 485 22.27 14.03 -43.46
N ARG A 486 20.94 13.98 -43.60
CA ARG A 486 20.24 12.83 -44.18
C ARG A 486 20.75 12.52 -45.59
N LEU A 487 20.81 13.53 -46.46
CA LEU A 487 21.28 13.40 -47.84
C LEU A 487 22.77 13.02 -47.91
N ALA A 488 23.62 13.65 -47.09
CA ALA A 488 25.04 13.32 -47.04
C ALA A 488 25.26 11.86 -46.62
N PHE A 489 24.61 11.40 -45.55
CA PHE A 489 24.73 10.02 -45.07
C PHE A 489 24.12 9.02 -46.05
N GLU A 490 23.01 9.32 -46.73
CA GLU A 490 22.39 8.46 -47.76
C GLU A 490 23.37 8.14 -48.91
N THR A 491 24.27 9.07 -49.25
CA THR A 491 25.31 8.85 -50.27
C THR A 491 26.54 8.07 -49.77
N MET A 492 26.62 7.75 -48.48
CA MET A 492 27.74 6.99 -47.89
C MET A 492 27.46 5.48 -47.88
N PRO A 493 28.47 4.62 -48.10
CA PRO A 493 28.29 3.16 -48.06
C PRO A 493 27.77 2.68 -46.69
N PRO A 494 26.81 1.73 -46.63
CA PRO A 494 26.25 1.23 -45.37
C PRO A 494 27.30 0.65 -44.42
N GLN A 495 28.41 0.11 -44.94
CA GLN A 495 29.50 -0.47 -44.13
C GLN A 495 30.30 0.56 -43.32
N THR A 496 30.01 1.85 -43.46
CA THR A 496 30.66 2.93 -42.69
C THR A 496 29.93 3.32 -41.41
N ARG A 497 28.75 2.73 -41.15
CA ARG A 497 27.90 3.01 -39.99
C ARG A 497 27.97 1.84 -39.00
N GLU A 498 28.13 2.13 -37.71
CA GLU A 498 28.19 1.13 -36.64
C GLU A 498 26.86 0.98 -35.89
N ALA A 499 25.95 1.96 -35.99
CA ALA A 499 24.67 1.97 -35.28
C ALA A 499 23.56 1.16 -36.02
N GLU A 500 22.72 0.46 -35.25
CA GLU A 500 21.47 -0.16 -35.73
C GLU A 500 20.42 0.89 -36.13
N THR A 501 19.57 0.54 -37.08
CA THR A 501 18.78 1.44 -37.95
C THR A 501 17.52 2.07 -37.35
N ASP A 502 17.20 1.86 -36.07
CA ASP A 502 15.90 2.28 -35.51
C ASP A 502 16.03 3.45 -34.51
N SER A 503 16.42 4.61 -35.02
CA SER A 503 16.51 5.87 -34.24
C SER A 503 15.47 6.88 -34.72
N VAL A 504 14.61 7.33 -33.80
CA VAL A 504 13.63 8.42 -34.02
C VAL A 504 14.28 9.75 -34.42
N HIS A 505 15.59 9.90 -34.24
CA HIS A 505 16.34 11.10 -34.59
C HIS A 505 17.00 11.04 -35.98
N GLY A 506 17.01 9.87 -36.65
CA GLY A 506 17.57 9.63 -37.98
C GLY A 506 18.61 8.51 -38.01
N GLU A 507 18.85 7.92 -39.18
CA GLU A 507 19.83 6.84 -39.41
C GLU A 507 21.29 7.36 -39.50
N PHE A 508 21.68 8.17 -38.53
CA PHE A 508 23.05 8.68 -38.41
C PHE A 508 23.92 7.70 -37.60
N ASP A 509 25.23 7.70 -37.84
CA ASP A 509 26.16 6.93 -37.02
C ASP A 509 26.34 7.54 -35.62
N LEU A 510 27.02 6.84 -34.70
CA LEU A 510 27.26 7.31 -33.34
C LEU A 510 27.97 8.67 -33.32
N ALA A 511 27.58 9.56 -32.39
CA ALA A 511 28.21 10.88 -32.22
C ALA A 511 29.73 10.79 -31.99
N ALA A 512 30.20 9.69 -31.37
CA ALA A 512 31.63 9.42 -31.19
C ALA A 512 32.39 9.29 -32.52
N ASN A 513 31.72 8.87 -33.60
CA ASN A 513 32.28 8.70 -34.93
C ASN A 513 32.23 9.99 -35.76
N TRP A 514 31.69 11.09 -35.22
CA TRP A 514 31.61 12.37 -35.94
C TRP A 514 32.96 12.87 -36.50
N PRO A 515 34.12 12.74 -35.80
CA PRO A 515 35.41 13.15 -36.37
C PRO A 515 35.77 12.43 -37.68
N ARG A 516 35.28 11.20 -37.88
CA ARG A 516 35.47 10.42 -39.12
C ARG A 516 34.53 10.90 -40.23
N HIS A 517 33.30 11.25 -39.89
CA HIS A 517 32.26 11.65 -40.86
C HIS A 517 32.35 13.12 -41.26
N ARG A 518 32.83 14.00 -40.36
CA ARG A 518 32.92 15.45 -40.59
C ARG A 518 33.60 15.83 -41.91
N PRO A 519 34.78 15.27 -42.29
CA PRO A 519 35.42 15.62 -43.56
C PRO A 519 34.58 15.21 -44.79
N VAL A 520 33.89 14.06 -44.70
CA VAL A 520 33.06 13.53 -45.80
C VAL A 520 31.80 14.38 -45.96
N VAL A 521 31.13 14.71 -44.86
CA VAL A 521 29.96 15.60 -44.87
C VAL A 521 30.34 17.00 -45.35
N SER A 522 31.47 17.56 -44.89
CA SER A 522 31.96 18.86 -45.34
C SER A 522 32.27 18.88 -46.83
N GLN A 523 32.88 17.81 -47.36
CA GLN A 523 33.11 17.64 -48.78
C GLN A 523 31.79 17.54 -49.57
N TRP A 524 30.82 16.80 -49.04
CA TRP A 524 29.50 16.66 -49.66
C TRP A 524 28.78 18.01 -49.77
N ILE A 525 28.78 18.81 -48.70
CA ILE A 525 28.19 20.17 -48.66
C ILE A 525 28.83 21.06 -49.72
N ARG A 526 30.15 21.02 -49.89
CA ARG A 526 30.86 21.80 -50.92
C ARG A 526 30.51 21.37 -52.34
N GLN A 527 30.26 20.08 -52.57
CA GLN A 527 29.93 19.52 -53.88
C GLN A 527 28.46 19.73 -54.29
N HIS A 528 27.55 19.90 -53.33
CA HIS A 528 26.10 19.91 -53.56
C HIS A 528 25.44 21.27 -53.26
N GLN A 529 26.14 22.38 -53.47
CA GLN A 529 25.62 23.75 -53.25
C GLN A 529 24.25 24.03 -53.92
N PRO A 530 23.95 23.57 -55.16
CA PRO A 530 22.63 23.75 -55.75
C PRO A 530 21.50 23.07 -54.95
N VAL A 531 21.79 21.92 -54.34
CA VAL A 531 20.84 21.17 -53.50
C VAL A 531 20.56 21.92 -52.20
N LEU A 532 21.60 22.45 -51.56
CA LEU A 532 21.44 23.28 -50.34
C LEU A 532 20.57 24.51 -50.61
N THR A 533 20.81 25.14 -51.76
CA THR A 533 20.07 26.32 -52.20
C THR A 533 18.58 26.00 -52.40
N ALA A 534 18.28 24.91 -53.14
CA ALA A 534 16.91 24.47 -53.38
C ALA A 534 16.19 24.02 -52.08
N LEU A 535 16.92 23.41 -51.14
CA LEU A 535 16.41 23.04 -49.82
C LEU A 535 16.02 24.28 -49.02
N VAL A 536 16.92 25.26 -48.91
CA VAL A 536 16.62 26.52 -48.20
C VAL A 536 15.44 27.23 -48.86
N ASP A 537 15.40 27.32 -50.19
CA ASP A 537 14.27 27.92 -50.94
C ASP A 537 12.94 27.24 -50.63
N SER A 538 12.95 25.91 -50.51
CA SER A 538 11.76 25.14 -50.16
C SER A 538 11.32 25.37 -48.72
N LEU A 539 12.27 25.46 -47.77
CA LEU A 539 11.95 25.64 -46.36
C LEU A 539 11.52 27.08 -46.01
N ILE A 540 12.06 28.10 -46.68
CA ILE A 540 11.65 29.49 -46.48
C ILE A 540 10.34 29.84 -47.20
N HIS A 541 9.85 28.97 -48.08
CA HIS A 541 8.59 29.19 -48.80
C HIS A 541 7.42 29.33 -47.83
N ASN A 542 6.60 30.37 -48.01
CA ASN A 542 5.50 30.75 -47.10
C ASN A 542 5.92 31.05 -45.65
N THR A 543 7.18 31.43 -45.43
CA THR A 543 7.68 31.96 -44.15
C THR A 543 7.96 33.45 -44.24
N GLU A 544 8.09 34.13 -43.11
CA GLU A 544 8.51 35.55 -43.06
C GLU A 544 10.04 35.72 -43.15
N LEU A 545 10.78 34.64 -43.42
CA LEU A 545 12.24 34.61 -43.34
C LEU A 545 12.93 34.64 -44.72
N GLY A 546 12.19 34.96 -45.78
CA GLY A 546 12.72 35.03 -47.15
C GLY A 546 13.88 36.01 -47.32
N ALA A 547 13.92 37.09 -46.53
CA ALA A 547 15.02 38.06 -46.57
C ALA A 547 16.36 37.50 -46.05
N GLN A 548 16.34 36.45 -45.23
CA GLN A 548 17.51 35.82 -44.61
C GLN A 548 17.99 34.59 -45.38
N ARG A 549 17.52 34.39 -46.62
CA ARG A 549 17.87 33.25 -47.47
C ARG A 549 19.37 32.99 -47.52
N GLN A 550 20.17 34.03 -47.72
CA GLN A 550 21.62 33.89 -47.81
C GLN A 550 22.24 33.49 -46.47
N ASP A 551 21.73 34.04 -45.36
CA ASP A 551 22.21 33.72 -44.02
C ASP A 551 22.01 32.24 -43.66
N PHE A 552 20.94 31.61 -44.14
CA PHE A 552 20.71 30.17 -43.97
C PHE A 552 21.63 29.30 -44.82
N ILE A 553 21.90 29.71 -46.07
CA ILE A 553 22.87 29.01 -46.93
C ILE A 553 24.25 29.10 -46.30
N ASP A 554 24.64 30.29 -45.85
CA ASP A 554 25.92 30.53 -45.19
C ASP A 554 26.02 29.73 -43.89
N TYR A 555 24.93 29.61 -43.13
CA TYR A 555 24.86 28.78 -41.93
C TYR A 555 25.22 27.31 -42.21
N LEU A 556 24.66 26.71 -43.29
CA LEU A 556 24.94 25.32 -43.66
C LEU A 556 26.36 25.10 -44.20
N CYS A 557 26.99 26.15 -44.72
CA CYS A 557 28.30 26.10 -45.35
C CYS A 557 29.46 26.45 -44.40
N ARG A 558 29.18 26.80 -43.14
CA ARG A 558 30.21 27.07 -42.12
C ARG A 558 30.92 25.77 -41.76
N ASP A 559 32.25 25.76 -41.84
CA ASP A 559 33.07 24.60 -41.43
C ASP A 559 32.97 24.29 -39.92
N ASP A 560 32.42 25.21 -39.12
CA ASP A 560 32.25 25.14 -37.65
C ASP A 560 30.85 24.74 -37.18
N ALA A 561 29.88 24.58 -38.10
CA ALA A 561 28.53 24.09 -37.80
C ALA A 561 28.44 22.57 -37.96
#